data_AF-G0A7J3-F1
#
_entry.id   AF-G0A7J3-F1
#
_cell.length_a   1.000
_cell.length_b   1.000
_cell.length_c   1.000
_cell.angle_alpha   90.00
_cell.angle_beta   90.00
_cell.angle_gamma   90.00
#
_symmetry.space_group_name_H-M   'P 1'
#
loop_
_entity.id
_entity.type
_entity.pdbx_description
1 polymer ?
#
loop_
_entity_poly.entity_id
_entity_poly.type
_entity_poly.pdbx_seq_one_letter_code
_entity_poly.pdbx_strand_id
1 'polypeptide(L)'
;MFAAIGRGLYWIILVIVFGLLQLWLNVGYFLYSAPDQVSFYSVTKDGVLLFFMLAVTMGVTIDYHLDDDKSKVGKLWKSAAFVFMPLLITAFVVGAYMMITINPDPSRKELIDLLNICSLCLVVVYAFIGKAYLFYKEENK
;
A
#
# COMPACT_ATOMS: atom_id res chain seq x y z
N MET A 1 -17.57 -6.44 14.53
CA MET A 1 -16.10 -6.45 14.75
C MET A 1 -15.39 -7.60 14.01
N PHE A 2 -15.64 -8.89 14.31
CA PHE A 2 -15.06 -10.00 13.54
C PHE A 2 -15.48 -9.98 12.06
N ALA A 3 -16.75 -9.66 11.77
CA ALA A 3 -17.25 -9.50 10.40
C ALA A 3 -16.58 -8.32 9.67
N ALA A 4 -16.49 -7.14 10.30
CA ALA A 4 -15.74 -5.99 9.79
C ALA A 4 -14.25 -6.29 9.49
N ILE A 5 -13.57 -7.04 10.37
CA ILE A 5 -12.18 -7.48 10.15
C ILE A 5 -12.09 -8.39 8.92
N GLY A 6 -13.01 -9.35 8.77
CA GLY A 6 -13.07 -10.24 7.62
C GLY A 6 -13.27 -9.50 6.28
N ARG A 7 -14.15 -8.49 6.27
CA ARG A 7 -14.38 -7.63 5.08
C ARG A 7 -13.15 -6.80 4.74
N GLY A 8 -12.45 -6.26 5.76
CA GLY A 8 -11.18 -5.56 5.58
C GLY A 8 -10.12 -6.44 4.94
N LEU A 9 -9.99 -7.67 5.43
CA LEU A 9 -9.02 -8.65 4.92
C LEU A 9 -9.35 -9.08 3.48
N TYR A 10 -10.63 -9.32 3.18
CA TYR A 10 -11.09 -9.60 1.82
C TYR A 10 -10.80 -8.44 0.85
N TRP A 11 -11.05 -7.20 1.26
CA TRP A 11 -10.75 -6.02 0.44
C TRP A 11 -9.25 -5.92 0.14
N ILE A 12 -8.39 -6.15 1.13
CA ILE A 12 -6.93 -6.16 0.92
C ILE A 12 -6.52 -7.23 -0.08
N ILE A 13 -7.07 -8.44 0.04
CA ILE A 13 -6.78 -9.53 -0.92
C ILE A 13 -7.17 -9.09 -2.34
N LEU A 14 -8.36 -8.51 -2.52
CA LEU A 14 -8.78 -8.01 -3.83
C LEU A 14 -7.85 -6.92 -4.34
N VAL A 15 -7.45 -5.98 -3.49
CA VAL A 15 -6.54 -4.90 -3.87
C VAL A 15 -5.16 -5.44 -4.25
N ILE A 16 -4.62 -6.44 -3.54
CA ILE A 16 -3.36 -7.09 -3.92
C ILE A 16 -3.51 -7.84 -5.24
N VAL A 17 -4.59 -8.58 -5.46
CA VAL A 17 -4.79 -9.37 -6.68
C VAL A 17 -4.98 -8.46 -7.90
N PHE A 18 -5.90 -7.49 -7.80
CA PHE A 18 -6.27 -6.62 -8.93
C PHE A 18 -5.36 -5.40 -9.07
N GLY A 19 -4.93 -4.81 -7.96
CA GLY A 19 -4.07 -3.63 -7.96
C GLY A 19 -2.62 -3.92 -8.36
N LEU A 20 -2.17 -5.17 -8.22
CA LEU A 20 -0.87 -5.63 -8.73
C LEU A 20 -0.99 -6.42 -10.04
N LEU A 21 -2.14 -6.37 -10.75
CA LEU A 21 -2.34 -7.15 -11.97
C LEU A 21 -1.25 -6.89 -13.02
N GLN A 22 -0.87 -5.63 -13.23
CA GLN A 22 0.23 -5.28 -14.14
C GLN A 22 1.56 -5.94 -13.73
N LEU A 23 1.84 -6.01 -12.42
CA LEU A 23 3.02 -6.66 -11.88
C LEU A 23 2.95 -8.17 -12.06
N TRP A 24 1.79 -8.79 -11.84
CA TRP A 24 1.58 -10.22 -12.09
C TRP A 24 1.79 -10.59 -13.56
N LEU A 25 1.32 -9.75 -14.49
CA LEU A 25 1.54 -9.94 -15.92
C LEU A 25 3.02 -9.81 -16.30
N ASN A 26 3.73 -8.80 -15.78
CA ASN A 26 5.17 -8.64 -16.00
C ASN A 26 5.95 -9.84 -15.43
N VAL A 27 5.68 -10.22 -14.18
CA VAL A 27 6.33 -11.38 -13.55
C VAL A 27 6.04 -12.66 -14.33
N GLY A 28 4.80 -12.89 -14.77
CA GLY A 28 4.42 -14.04 -15.59
C GLY A 28 5.15 -14.06 -16.94
N TYR A 29 5.27 -12.92 -17.60
CA TYR A 29 6.02 -12.79 -18.84
C TYR A 29 7.52 -13.10 -18.64
N PHE A 30 8.14 -12.55 -17.60
CA PHE A 30 9.56 -12.80 -17.30
C PHE A 30 9.81 -14.24 -16.84
N LEU A 31 8.91 -14.85 -16.08
CA LEU A 31 8.99 -16.27 -15.71
C LEU A 31 8.98 -17.19 -16.95
N TYR A 32 8.22 -16.81 -17.99
CA TYR A 32 8.15 -17.57 -19.24
C TYR A 32 9.36 -17.33 -20.17
N SER A 33 9.84 -16.09 -20.25
CA SER A 33 10.85 -15.69 -21.25
C SER A 33 12.29 -15.66 -20.73
N ALA A 34 12.51 -15.33 -19.45
CA ALA A 34 13.83 -15.19 -18.84
C ALA A 34 13.75 -15.41 -17.31
N PRO A 35 13.50 -16.65 -16.86
CA PRO A 35 13.24 -16.95 -15.44
C PRO A 35 14.37 -16.52 -14.50
N ASP A 36 15.61 -16.53 -14.99
CA ASP A 36 16.81 -16.15 -14.23
C ASP A 36 16.87 -14.65 -13.89
N GLN A 37 16.06 -13.82 -14.57
CA GLN A 37 15.99 -12.37 -14.37
C GLN A 37 14.86 -11.95 -13.43
N VAL A 38 14.01 -12.88 -12.99
CA VAL A 38 12.94 -12.63 -12.04
C VAL A 38 13.54 -12.51 -10.65
N SER A 39 13.68 -11.29 -10.16
CA SER A 39 14.12 -11.01 -8.80
C SER A 39 13.21 -9.98 -8.16
N PHE A 40 13.09 -10.02 -6.82
CA PHE A 40 12.30 -9.03 -6.10
C PHE A 40 12.78 -7.59 -6.39
N TYR A 41 14.09 -7.45 -6.59
CA TYR A 41 14.73 -6.20 -6.97
C TYR A 41 14.30 -5.67 -8.35
N SER A 42 14.14 -6.52 -9.37
CA SER A 42 13.68 -6.05 -10.70
C SER A 42 12.23 -5.56 -10.62
N VAL A 43 11.39 -6.24 -9.83
CA VAL A 43 10.00 -5.86 -9.59
C VAL A 43 9.87 -4.55 -8.79
N THR A 44 10.74 -4.32 -7.82
CA THR A 44 10.72 -3.11 -6.98
C THR A 44 11.39 -1.91 -7.65
N LYS A 45 12.45 -2.13 -8.42
CA LYS A 45 13.14 -1.08 -9.18
C LYS A 45 12.21 -0.37 -10.17
N ASP A 46 11.26 -1.09 -10.77
CA ASP A 46 10.31 -0.53 -11.73
C ASP A 46 9.28 0.43 -11.09
N GLY A 47 9.30 0.60 -9.77
CA GLY A 47 8.43 1.54 -9.05
C GLY A 47 6.97 1.11 -8.97
N VAL A 48 6.60 -0.01 -9.58
CA VAL A 48 5.23 -0.54 -9.60
C VAL A 48 4.70 -0.78 -8.18
N LEU A 49 5.56 -1.32 -7.30
CA LEU A 49 5.22 -1.54 -5.89
C LEU A 49 4.95 -0.21 -5.14
N LEU A 50 5.74 0.83 -5.46
CA LEU A 50 5.64 2.17 -4.87
C LEU A 50 4.34 2.88 -5.33
N PHE A 51 3.99 2.77 -6.61
CA PHE A 51 2.71 3.26 -7.13
C PHE A 51 1.50 2.52 -6.56
N PHE A 52 1.60 1.20 -6.42
CA PHE A 52 0.57 0.40 -5.77
C PHE A 52 0.32 0.89 -4.35
N MET A 53 1.37 1.09 -3.57
CA MET A 53 1.29 1.59 -2.19
C MET A 53 0.60 2.96 -2.08
N LEU A 54 0.88 3.88 -2.99
CA LEU A 54 0.18 5.17 -3.09
C LEU A 54 -1.31 4.98 -3.41
N ALA A 55 -1.64 4.12 -4.37
CA ALA A 55 -3.03 3.86 -4.76
C ALA A 55 -3.85 3.28 -3.60
N VAL A 56 -3.31 2.33 -2.84
CA VAL A 56 -3.97 1.76 -1.65
C VAL A 56 -4.22 2.85 -0.60
N THR A 57 -3.19 3.66 -0.33
CA THR A 57 -3.25 4.71 0.68
C THR A 57 -4.27 5.79 0.32
N MET A 58 -4.30 6.22 -0.95
CA MET A 58 -5.31 7.16 -1.46
C MET A 58 -6.71 6.57 -1.41
N GLY A 59 -6.90 5.31 -1.82
CA GLY A 59 -8.21 4.66 -1.79
C GLY A 59 -8.83 4.64 -0.39
N VAL A 60 -8.04 4.25 0.63
CA VAL A 60 -8.49 4.24 2.03
C VAL A 60 -8.83 5.66 2.52
N THR A 61 -8.05 6.66 2.09
CA THR A 61 -8.26 8.06 2.47
C THR A 61 -9.53 8.64 1.85
N ILE A 62 -9.77 8.36 0.56
CA ILE A 62 -10.97 8.78 -0.16
C ILE A 62 -12.22 8.14 0.45
N ASP A 63 -12.19 6.83 0.69
CA ASP A 63 -13.32 6.12 1.30
C ASP A 63 -13.66 6.69 2.68
N TYR A 64 -12.64 7.06 3.45
CA TYR A 64 -12.84 7.72 4.72
C TYR A 64 -13.51 9.10 4.56
N HIS A 65 -13.04 9.92 3.62
CA HIS A 65 -13.57 11.27 3.42
C HIS A 65 -15.02 11.26 2.91
N LEU A 66 -15.35 10.32 2.01
CA LEU A 66 -16.71 10.12 1.50
C LEU A 66 -17.68 9.58 2.56
N ASP A 67 -17.18 8.88 3.56
CA ASP A 67 -18.00 8.32 4.64
C ASP A 67 -18.10 9.26 5.88
N ASP A 68 -17.35 10.36 5.95
CA ASP A 68 -17.16 11.16 7.17
C ASP A 68 -18.38 11.97 7.65
N ASP A 69 -19.51 11.94 6.93
CA ASP A 69 -20.73 12.69 7.26
C ASP A 69 -21.30 12.42 8.66
N LYS A 70 -20.83 11.39 9.42
CA LYS A 70 -21.45 10.97 10.69
C LYS A 70 -20.53 10.52 11.84
N SER A 71 -19.19 10.57 11.74
CA SER A 71 -18.35 9.93 12.79
C SER A 71 -18.11 10.83 14.02
N LYS A 72 -18.48 10.34 15.21
CA LYS A 72 -18.24 10.93 16.55
C LYS A 72 -16.81 10.69 17.10
N VAL A 73 -15.93 10.03 16.35
CA VAL A 73 -14.57 9.73 16.80
C VAL A 73 -13.74 11.01 16.87
N GLY A 74 -12.91 11.13 17.91
CA GLY A 74 -12.16 12.34 18.22
C GLY A 74 -11.43 12.93 17.01
N LYS A 75 -11.61 14.23 16.78
CA LYS A 75 -11.11 14.98 15.61
C LYS A 75 -9.60 14.78 15.38
N LEU A 76 -8.83 14.61 16.46
CA LEU A 76 -7.39 14.36 16.43
C LEU A 76 -7.01 12.98 15.89
N TRP A 77 -7.68 11.91 16.34
CA TRP A 77 -7.40 10.55 15.85
C TRP A 77 -7.68 10.44 14.35
N LYS A 78 -8.80 11.02 13.90
CA LYS A 78 -9.17 11.09 12.49
C LYS A 78 -8.11 11.81 11.65
N SER A 79 -7.67 12.98 12.10
CA SER A 79 -6.66 13.76 11.40
C SER A 79 -5.31 13.04 11.35
N ALA A 80 -4.88 12.40 12.44
CA ALA A 80 -3.65 11.61 12.47
C ALA A 80 -3.72 10.40 11.52
N ALA A 81 -4.81 9.63 11.56
CA ALA A 81 -4.95 8.40 10.78
C ALA A 81 -5.23 8.64 9.29
N PHE A 82 -6.00 9.66 8.92
CA PHE A 82 -6.48 9.83 7.53
C PHE A 82 -5.93 11.06 6.82
N VAL A 83 -5.11 11.88 7.49
CA VAL A 83 -4.39 12.99 6.83
C VAL A 83 -2.89 12.80 7.02
N PHE A 84 -2.44 12.62 8.27
CA PHE A 84 -1.01 12.58 8.57
C PHE A 84 -0.32 11.28 8.12
N MET A 85 -0.94 10.12 8.40
CA MET A 85 -0.43 8.82 7.96
C MET A 85 -0.30 8.70 6.43
N PRO A 86 -1.32 9.06 5.62
CA PRO A 86 -1.20 9.08 4.16
C PRO A 86 -0.07 9.96 3.63
N LEU A 87 0.12 11.14 4.23
CA LEU A 87 1.21 12.05 3.86
C LEU A 87 2.58 11.46 4.21
N LEU A 88 2.72 10.85 5.39
CA LEU A 88 3.97 10.17 5.78
C LEU A 88 4.29 9.00 4.86
N ILE A 89 3.31 8.16 4.55
CA ILE A 89 3.46 7.03 3.62
C ILE A 89 3.87 7.55 2.24
N THR A 90 3.18 8.58 1.74
CA THR A 90 3.50 9.19 0.44
C THR A 90 4.92 9.75 0.43
N ALA A 91 5.31 10.51 1.46
CA ALA A 91 6.65 11.07 1.56
C ALA A 91 7.73 9.97 1.62
N PHE A 92 7.47 8.89 2.36
CA PHE A 92 8.39 7.76 2.47
C PHE A 92 8.54 7.02 1.14
N VAL A 93 7.43 6.74 0.46
CA VAL A 93 7.39 6.07 -0.85
C VAL A 93 8.08 6.92 -1.92
N VAL A 94 7.80 8.22 -1.98
CA VAL A 94 8.46 9.13 -2.93
C VAL A 94 9.95 9.26 -2.62
N GLY A 95 10.33 9.33 -1.35
CA GLY A 95 11.73 9.35 -0.92
C GLY A 95 12.48 8.07 -1.33
N ALA A 96 11.87 6.90 -1.13
CA ALA A 96 12.41 5.62 -1.56
C ALA A 96 12.57 5.57 -3.09
N TYR A 97 11.56 6.02 -3.84
CA TYR A 97 11.64 6.10 -5.30
C TYR A 97 12.80 6.99 -5.77
N MET A 98 12.93 8.20 -5.23
CA MET A 98 14.01 9.11 -5.59
C MET A 98 15.39 8.53 -5.29
N MET A 99 15.56 7.82 -4.16
CA MET A 99 16.84 7.15 -3.86
C MET A 99 17.18 6.08 -4.90
N ILE A 100 16.19 5.30 -5.34
CA ILE A 100 16.35 4.26 -6.37
C ILE A 100 16.70 4.86 -7.74
N THR A 101 16.07 5.98 -8.11
CA THR A 101 16.24 6.60 -9.43
C THR A 101 17.53 7.43 -9.54
N ILE A 102 17.91 8.19 -8.50
CA ILE A 102 19.02 9.14 -8.57
C ILE A 102 20.38 8.45 -8.43
N ASN A 103 20.48 7.38 -7.63
CA ASN A 103 21.72 6.62 -7.45
C ASN A 103 21.47 5.12 -7.66
N PRO A 104 21.43 4.65 -8.92
CA PRO A 104 21.28 3.24 -9.25
C PRO A 104 22.61 2.49 -8.99
N ASP A 105 23.08 2.50 -7.75
CA ASP A 105 24.26 1.76 -7.33
C ASP A 105 23.82 0.33 -6.95
N PRO A 106 24.24 -0.71 -7.71
CA PRO A 106 23.85 -2.09 -7.43
C PRO A 106 24.35 -2.61 -6.07
N SER A 107 25.33 -1.94 -5.44
CA SER A 107 25.77 -2.27 -4.08
C SER A 107 24.71 -2.04 -3.00
N ARG A 108 23.64 -1.30 -3.32
CA ARG A 108 22.56 -0.95 -2.37
C ARG A 108 21.28 -1.77 -2.55
N LYS A 109 21.35 -2.84 -3.35
CA LYS A 109 20.21 -3.75 -3.64
C LYS A 109 19.46 -4.18 -2.37
N GLU A 110 20.19 -4.62 -1.35
CA GLU A 110 19.60 -5.10 -0.09
C GLU A 110 18.86 -4.00 0.68
N LEU A 111 19.39 -2.77 0.69
CA LEU A 111 18.75 -1.62 1.31
C LEU A 111 17.43 -1.26 0.60
N ILE A 112 17.44 -1.30 -0.74
CA ILE A 112 16.27 -1.01 -1.57
C ILE A 112 15.18 -2.07 -1.36
N ASP A 113 15.55 -3.34 -1.34
CA ASP A 113 14.62 -4.44 -1.09
C ASP A 113 14.01 -4.31 0.33
N LEU A 114 14.83 -4.03 1.34
CA LEU A 114 14.37 -3.82 2.72
C LEU A 114 13.40 -2.64 2.85
N LEU A 115 13.73 -1.48 2.27
CA LEU A 115 12.88 -0.28 2.30
C LEU A 115 11.51 -0.53 1.64
N ASN A 116 11.49 -1.28 0.53
CA ASN A 116 10.25 -1.62 -0.16
C ASN A 116 9.39 -2.60 0.65
N ILE A 117 10.00 -3.63 1.25
CA ILE A 117 9.29 -4.58 2.12
C ILE A 117 8.69 -3.84 3.32
N CYS A 118 9.47 -2.98 3.98
CA CYS A 118 8.98 -2.17 5.10
C CYS A 118 7.83 -1.25 4.68
N SER A 119 7.94 -0.60 3.51
CA SER A 119 6.88 0.25 2.97
C SER A 119 5.59 -0.55 2.73
N LEU A 120 5.72 -1.73 2.11
CA LEU A 120 4.57 -2.59 1.81
C LEU A 120 3.88 -3.05 3.09
N CYS A 121 4.66 -3.49 4.09
CA CYS A 121 4.12 -3.85 5.40
C CYS A 121 3.36 -2.69 6.06
N LEU A 122 3.93 -1.48 6.05
CA LEU A 122 3.30 -0.28 6.61
C LEU A 122 1.96 0.03 5.92
N VAL A 123 1.92 -0.03 4.59
CA VAL A 123 0.71 0.24 3.81
C VAL A 123 -0.36 -0.82 4.02
N VAL A 124 0.02 -2.10 4.09
CA VAL A 124 -0.93 -3.18 4.37
C VAL A 124 -1.53 -3.02 5.77
N VAL A 125 -0.71 -2.71 6.78
CA VAL A 125 -1.19 -2.45 8.15
C VAL A 125 -2.11 -1.24 8.18
N TYR A 126 -1.72 -0.15 7.52
CA TYR A 126 -2.52 1.06 7.41
C TYR A 126 -3.89 0.78 6.76
N ALA A 127 -3.89 0.09 5.62
CA ALA A 127 -5.10 -0.26 4.89
C ALA A 127 -6.03 -1.17 5.69
N PHE A 128 -5.46 -2.14 6.41
CA PHE A 128 -6.20 -3.04 7.28
C PHE A 128 -6.91 -2.29 8.40
N ILE A 129 -6.17 -1.45 9.14
CA ILE A 129 -6.73 -0.68 10.24
C ILE A 129 -7.77 0.32 9.71
N GLY A 130 -7.47 1.03 8.63
CA GLY A 130 -8.37 2.02 8.01
C GLY A 130 -9.68 1.40 7.55
N LYS A 131 -9.62 0.27 6.83
CA LYS A 131 -10.83 -0.44 6.36
C LYS A 131 -11.61 -1.11 7.47
N ALA A 132 -10.93 -1.77 8.42
CA ALA A 132 -11.61 -2.38 9.56
C ALA A 132 -12.38 -1.33 10.37
N TYR A 133 -11.81 -0.13 10.54
CA TYR A 133 -12.50 0.99 11.16
C TYR A 133 -13.73 1.45 10.36
N LEU A 134 -13.60 1.61 9.04
CA LEU A 134 -14.73 2.02 8.18
C LEU A 134 -15.88 1.01 8.21
N PHE A 135 -15.58 -0.29 8.10
CA PHE A 135 -16.60 -1.33 8.17
C PHE A 135 -17.22 -1.45 9.56
N TYR A 136 -16.45 -1.28 10.64
CA TYR A 136 -17.01 -1.25 11.99
C TYR A 136 -17.98 -0.08 12.16
N LYS A 137 -17.65 1.09 11.62
CA LYS A 137 -18.53 2.25 11.66
C LYS A 137 -19.82 2.00 10.87
N GLU A 138 -19.71 1.40 9.68
CA GLU A 138 -20.87 1.06 8.85
C GLU A 138 -21.82 0.07 9.56
N GLU A 139 -21.29 -0.92 10.29
CA GLU A 139 -22.08 -1.87 11.10
C GLU A 139 -22.80 -1.22 12.30
N ASN A 140 -22.36 -0.05 12.78
CA ASN A 140 -22.90 0.63 13.97
C ASN A 140 -23.59 1.97 13.66
N LYS A 141 -23.89 2.25 12.38
CA LYS A 141 -24.78 3.34 11.96
C LYS A 141 -26.25 2.91 12.05
#